data_AF-A0A524QS93-F1
#
_entry.id   AF-A0A524QS93-F1
#
_cell.length_a   1.000
_cell.length_b   1.000
_cell.length_c   1.000
_cell.angle_alpha   90.00
_cell.angle_beta   90.00
_cell.angle_gamma   90.00
#
_symmetry.space_group_name_H-M   'P 1'
#
loop_
_entity.id
_entity.type
_entity.pdbx_description
1 polymer ?
#
loop_
_entity_poly.entity_id
_entity_poly.type
_entity_poly.pdbx_seq_one_letter_code
_entity_poly.pdbx_strand_id
1 'polypeptide(L)'
;MIKFTFTLDDETVGALERAAACLGRPKSQVVREAIRQYGEQLDRLPDEERDRMLDLFDEVTSGLPERSRSEVERELAEVRRARRSGGRSSGKGGSR
;
A
#
# COMPACT_ATOMS: atom_id res chain seq x y z
N MET A 1 1.70 20.21 -22.79
CA MET A 1 2.70 20.42 -21.73
C MET A 1 2.20 21.56 -20.85
N ILE A 2 2.08 21.35 -19.54
CA ILE A 2 1.59 22.39 -18.61
C ILE A 2 2.82 23.11 -18.03
N LYS A 3 2.80 24.45 -17.99
CA LYS A 3 3.88 25.26 -17.44
C LYS A 3 3.62 25.49 -15.96
N PHE A 4 4.63 25.25 -15.14
CA PHE A 4 4.64 25.57 -13.72
C PHE A 4 5.81 26.49 -13.40
N THR A 5 5.63 27.34 -12.38
CA THR A 5 6.68 28.17 -11.81
C THR A 5 6.87 27.76 -10.36
N PHE A 6 8.11 27.52 -9.96
CA PHE A 6 8.48 27.17 -8.59
C PHE A 6 9.54 28.13 -8.08
N THR A 7 9.55 28.34 -6.78
CA THR A 7 10.67 28.97 -6.08
C THR A 7 11.49 27.86 -5.45
N LEU A 8 12.80 27.87 -5.69
CA LEU A 8 13.76 26.93 -5.12
C LEU A 8 14.79 27.75 -4.35
N ASP A 9 15.36 27.17 -3.29
CA ASP A 9 16.50 27.75 -2.59
C ASP A 9 17.77 27.69 -3.47
N ASP A 10 18.76 28.52 -3.12
CA ASP A 10 20.00 28.66 -3.88
C ASP A 10 20.80 27.36 -3.98
N GLU A 11 20.76 26.52 -2.93
CA GLU A 11 21.45 25.23 -2.91
C GLU A 11 20.83 24.28 -3.95
N THR A 12 19.50 24.18 -3.96
CA THR A 12 18.75 23.36 -4.92
C THR A 12 18.94 23.85 -6.36
N VAL A 13 18.95 25.17 -6.59
CA VAL A 13 19.25 25.74 -7.91
C VAL A 13 20.66 25.34 -8.37
N GLY A 14 21.65 25.45 -7.47
CA GLY A 14 23.03 25.04 -7.77
C GLY A 14 23.15 23.55 -8.08
N ALA A 15 22.42 22.69 -7.35
CA ALA A 15 22.38 21.26 -7.63
C ALA A 15 21.76 20.95 -9.00
N LEU A 16 20.65 21.61 -9.35
CA LEU A 16 19.98 21.47 -10.64
C LEU A 16 20.87 21.91 -11.80
N GLU A 17 21.61 23.01 -11.63
CA GLU A 17 22.56 23.50 -12.63
C GLU A 17 23.71 22.53 -12.87
N ARG A 18 24.32 22.02 -11.81
CA ARG A 18 25.38 21.00 -11.91
C ARG A 18 24.87 19.74 -12.59
N ALA A 19 23.70 19.24 -12.19
CA ALA A 19 23.10 18.05 -12.78
C ALA A 19 22.80 18.23 -14.28
N ALA A 20 22.21 19.37 -14.66
CA ALA A 20 21.95 19.71 -16.05
C ALA A 20 23.24 19.77 -16.89
N ALA A 21 24.30 20.38 -16.34
CA ALA A 21 25.60 20.46 -17.00
C ALA A 21 26.26 19.08 -17.15
N CYS A 22 26.29 18.28 -16.09
CA CYS A 22 26.88 16.93 -16.11
C CYS A 22 26.16 15.99 -17.08
N LEU A 23 24.83 16.07 -17.16
CA LEU A 23 24.01 15.22 -18.02
C LEU A 23 23.88 15.75 -19.44
N GLY A 24 24.30 16.99 -19.72
CA GLY A 24 24.11 17.66 -20.99
C GLY A 24 22.62 17.86 -21.34
N ARG A 25 21.75 18.01 -20.35
CA ARG A 25 20.29 18.07 -20.50
C ARG A 25 19.72 19.42 -20.02
N PRO A 26 18.62 19.91 -20.61
CA PRO A 26 17.94 21.10 -20.10
C PRO A 26 17.44 20.90 -18.66
N LYS A 27 17.46 21.97 -17.85
CA LYS A 27 16.96 21.96 -16.45
C LYS A 27 15.55 21.38 -16.33
N SER A 28 14.65 21.72 -17.27
CA SER A 28 13.27 21.21 -17.28
C SER A 28 13.17 19.71 -17.52
N GLN A 29 14.16 19.10 -18.19
CA GLN A 29 14.24 17.64 -18.36
C GLN A 29 14.75 16.99 -17.07
N VAL A 30 15.76 17.57 -16.43
CA VAL A 30 16.27 17.08 -15.13
C VAL A 30 15.16 17.11 -14.07
N VAL A 31 14.40 18.20 -13.97
CA VAL A 31 13.25 18.30 -13.05
C VAL A 31 12.21 17.22 -13.34
N ARG A 32 11.91 16.96 -14.62
CA ARG A 32 10.94 15.92 -15.00
C ARG A 32 11.39 14.52 -14.59
N GLU A 33 12.67 14.22 -14.78
CA GLU A 33 13.25 12.94 -14.39
C GLU A 33 13.29 12.77 -12.87
N ALA A 34 13.63 13.83 -12.13
CA ALA A 34 13.60 13.85 -10.67
C ALA A 34 12.18 13.60 -10.13
N ILE A 35 11.16 14.27 -10.68
CA ILE A 35 9.75 14.06 -10.28
C ILE A 35 9.29 12.62 -10.57
N ARG A 36 9.69 12.06 -11.73
CA ARG A 36 9.37 10.66 -12.05
C ARG A 36 9.98 9.71 -11.01
N GLN A 37 11.26 9.90 -10.67
CA GLN A 37 11.95 9.08 -9.68
C GLN A 37 11.33 9.23 -8.28
N TYR A 38 10.94 10.44 -7.89
CA TYR A 38 10.22 10.69 -6.65
C TYR A 38 8.85 9.98 -6.62
N GLY A 39 8.11 10.02 -7.74
CA GLY A 39 6.86 9.27 -7.88
C GLY A 39 7.05 7.75 -7.75
N GLU A 40 8.08 7.19 -8.38
CA GLU A 40 8.44 5.76 -8.24
C GLU A 40 8.83 5.39 -6.81
N GLN A 41 9.36 6.33 -6.03
CA GLN A 41 9.67 6.13 -4.61
C GLN A 41 8.41 6.20 -3.72
N LEU A 42 7.40 6.99 -4.07
CA LEU A 42 6.14 7.04 -3.31
C LEU A 42 5.38 5.71 -3.35
N ASP A 43 5.53 4.94 -4.43
CA ASP A 43 4.94 3.60 -4.56
C ASP A 43 5.74 2.51 -3.82
N ARG A 44 6.91 2.85 -3.25
CA ARG A 44 7.76 1.93 -2.49
C ARG A 44 7.71 2.29 -1.01
N LEU A 45 7.44 1.28 -0.17
CA LEU A 45 7.64 1.42 1.27
C LEU A 45 9.13 1.73 1.52
N PRO A 46 9.46 2.68 2.42
CA PRO A 46 10.82 2.86 2.90
C PRO A 46 11.39 1.52 3.39
N ASP A 47 12.70 1.31 3.25
CA ASP A 47 13.32 0.02 3.60
C ASP A 47 12.99 -0.42 5.03
N GLU A 48 13.04 0.51 5.99
CA GLU A 48 12.67 0.25 7.39
C GLU A 48 11.21 -0.18 7.56
N GLU A 49 10.30 0.41 6.78
CA GLU A 49 8.87 0.09 6.87
C GLU A 49 8.55 -1.25 6.21
N ARG A 50 9.23 -1.57 5.10
CA ARG A 50 9.18 -2.89 4.50
C ARG A 50 9.64 -3.94 5.50
N ASP A 51 10.78 -3.71 6.15
CA ASP A 51 11.36 -4.68 7.09
C ASP A 51 10.43 -4.86 8.31
N ARG A 52 9.86 -3.78 8.86
CA ARG A 52 8.81 -3.87 9.90
C ARG A 52 7.59 -4.68 9.48
N MET A 53 7.11 -4.48 8.25
CA MET A 53 5.95 -5.23 7.75
C MET A 53 6.26 -6.70 7.52
N LEU A 54 7.49 -7.03 7.09
CA LEU A 54 7.94 -8.42 6.96
C LEU A 54 8.09 -9.10 8.33
N ASP A 55 8.66 -8.42 9.31
CA ASP A 55 8.75 -8.93 10.69
C ASP A 55 7.36 -9.24 11.27
N LEU A 56 6.39 -8.33 11.06
CA LEU A 56 5.01 -8.54 11.49
C LEU A 56 4.36 -9.73 10.75
N PHE A 57 4.65 -9.88 9.46
CA PHE A 57 4.16 -11.02 8.68
C PHE A 57 4.71 -12.35 9.22
N ASP A 58 6.01 -12.41 9.50
CA ASP A 58 6.67 -13.60 10.05
C ASP A 58 6.15 -13.92 11.46
N GLU A 59 5.96 -12.92 12.31
CA GLU A 59 5.35 -13.07 13.63
C GLU A 59 3.95 -13.69 13.52
N VAL A 60 3.06 -13.10 12.71
CA VAL A 60 1.68 -13.55 12.56
C VAL A 60 1.62 -14.95 11.95
N THR A 61 2.44 -15.23 10.94
CA THR A 61 2.44 -16.52 10.25
C THR A 61 3.03 -17.65 11.08
N SER A 62 4.01 -17.37 11.94
CA SER A 62 4.59 -18.36 12.85
C SER A 62 3.57 -18.98 13.81
N GLY A 63 2.53 -18.23 14.18
CA GLY A 63 1.47 -18.67 15.07
C GLY A 63 0.32 -19.40 14.38
N LEU A 64 0.34 -19.53 13.04
CA LEU A 64 -0.75 -20.16 12.31
C LEU A 64 -0.70 -21.68 12.46
N PRO A 65 -1.78 -22.32 12.93
CA PRO A 65 -1.84 -23.77 13.01
C PRO A 65 -1.85 -24.39 11.61
N GLU A 66 -1.09 -25.47 11.42
CA GLU A 66 -1.14 -26.28 10.21
C GLU A 66 -2.52 -26.94 10.08
N ARG A 67 -3.37 -26.38 9.21
CA ARG A 67 -4.70 -26.91 8.92
C ARG A 67 -4.85 -27.17 7.44
N SER A 68 -5.45 -28.31 7.11
CA SER A 68 -5.78 -28.61 5.72
C SER A 68 -6.86 -27.65 5.22
N ARG A 69 -6.82 -27.34 3.92
CA ARG A 69 -7.80 -26.45 3.29
C ARG A 69 -9.25 -26.91 3.52
N SER A 70 -9.49 -28.22 3.48
CA SER A 70 -10.81 -28.81 3.69
C SER A 70 -11.35 -28.62 5.11
N GLU A 71 -10.47 -28.62 6.12
CA GLU A 71 -10.82 -28.34 7.51
C GLU A 71 -11.26 -26.89 7.70
N VAL A 72 -10.50 -25.95 7.14
CA VAL A 72 -10.84 -24.53 7.16
C VAL A 72 -12.15 -24.26 6.43
N GLU A 73 -12.37 -24.91 5.27
CA GLU A 73 -13.62 -24.78 4.52
C GLU A 73 -14.84 -25.30 5.29
N ARG A 74 -14.68 -26.41 6.03
CA ARG A 74 -15.72 -26.96 6.91
C ARG A 74 -16.06 -26.00 8.05
N GLU A 75 -15.06 -25.47 8.73
CA GLU A 75 -15.22 -24.47 9.80
C GLU A 75 -15.95 -23.21 9.29
N LEU A 76 -15.51 -22.67 8.15
CA LEU A 76 -16.16 -21.50 7.54
C LEU A 76 -17.61 -21.80 7.14
N ALA A 77 -17.92 -23.01 6.67
CA ALA A 77 -19.29 -23.42 6.37
C ALA A 77 -20.17 -23.52 7.63
N GLU A 78 -19.63 -23.96 8.75
CA GLU A 78 -20.30 -23.97 10.06
C GLU A 78 -20.60 -22.56 10.56
N VAL A 79 -19.61 -21.67 10.57
CA VAL A 79 -19.80 -20.26 10.97
C VAL A 79 -20.85 -19.58 10.11
N ARG A 80 -20.83 -19.80 8.79
CA ARG A 80 -21.85 -19.25 7.86
C ARG A 80 -23.24 -19.83 8.11
N ARG A 81 -23.36 -21.12 8.46
CA ARG A 81 -24.65 -21.73 8.84
C ARG A 81 -25.17 -21.12 10.12
N ALA A 82 -24.35 -21.00 11.16
CA ALA A 82 -24.71 -20.39 12.43
C ALA A 82 -25.20 -18.94 12.28
N ARG A 83 -24.53 -18.15 11.42
CA ARG A 83 -24.97 -16.78 11.09
C ARG A 83 -26.33 -16.76 10.37
N ARG A 84 -26.60 -17.73 9.49
CA ARG A 84 -27.87 -17.85 8.78
C ARG A 84 -29.02 -18.34 9.68
N SER A 85 -28.74 -19.14 10.70
CA SER A 85 -29.75 -19.60 11.67
C SER A 85 -30.01 -18.59 12.80
N GLY A 86 -29.05 -17.74 13.14
CA GLY A 86 -29.17 -16.72 14.19
C GLY A 86 -29.72 -15.36 13.72
N GLY A 87 -29.93 -15.15 12.42
CA GLY A 87 -30.38 -13.89 11.85
C GLY A 87 -31.88 -13.87 11.50
N ARG A 88 -32.68 -13.22 12.37
CA ARG A 88 -34.04 -12.67 12.10
C ARG A 88 -35.16 -13.61 11.58
N SER A 89 -35.15 -14.92 11.85
CA SER A 89 -36.33 -15.78 11.57
C SER A 89 -37.03 -16.36 12.80
N SER A 90 -36.57 -16.08 14.02
CA SER A 90 -37.24 -16.46 15.27
C SER A 90 -38.11 -15.34 15.88
N GLY A 91 -38.68 -14.46 15.05
CA GLY A 91 -39.75 -13.54 15.44
C GLY A 91 -41.10 -14.08 14.98
N LYS A 92 -41.65 -15.06 15.70
CA LYS A 92 -43.05 -15.48 15.51
C LYS A 92 -43.94 -14.52 16.34
N GLY A 93 -44.69 -13.64 15.69
CA GLY A 93 -45.61 -12.74 16.38
C GLY A 93 -46.47 -11.92 15.41
N GLY A 94 -47.59 -12.48 14.97
CA GLY A 94 -48.56 -11.82 14.11
C GLY A 94 -49.71 -12.74 13.71
N SER A 95 -50.40 -13.33 14.70
CA SER A 95 -51.75 -13.86 14.51
C SER A 95 -52.71 -12.86 15.16
N ARG A 96 -53.44 -12.12 14.32
CA ARG A 96 -54.84 -11.73 14.44
C ARG A 96 -55.23 -10.88 13.23
#